data_AF-A0A3B9P1Z9-F1
#
_entry.id   AF-A0A3B9P1Z9-F1
#
_cell.length_a   1.000
_cell.length_b   1.000
_cell.length_c   1.000
_cell.angle_alpha   90.00
_cell.angle_beta   90.00
_cell.angle_gamma   90.00
#
_symmetry.space_group_name_H-M   'P 1'
#
loop_
_entity.id
_entity.type
_entity.pdbx_description
1 polymer ?
#
loop_
_entity_poly.entity_id
_entity_poly.type
_entity_poly.pdbx_seq_one_letter_code
_entity_poly.pdbx_strand_id
1 'polypeptide(L)'
;MNFQPIFRVHLTDPLGFVDTPFIVTAAYTTAKEMPRAEWFLVVPEGKGQLFSQRNKLDLRTFPEGRVRFDEELLLDEALDQARLRLRRYIQEKKEKLSPLLLAKQTEVQASDHNHLVKVWMRGSYCGCLSEIRAKSECPVLIDTLVWIHGLPMLAVGDL
;
A
#
# COMPACT_ATOMS: atom_id res chain seq x y z
N MET A 1 -1.45 -2.44 -24.54
CA MET A 1 -0.86 -1.29 -23.82
C MET A 1 0.02 -1.87 -22.73
N ASN A 2 1.33 -1.57 -22.75
CA ASN A 2 2.25 -2.15 -21.80
C ASN A 2 2.65 -1.08 -20.78
N PHE A 3 2.14 -1.19 -19.56
CA PHE A 3 2.40 -0.26 -18.48
C PHE A 3 3.79 -0.51 -17.91
N GLN A 4 4.54 0.56 -17.67
CA GLN A 4 5.80 0.44 -16.94
C GLN A 4 5.47 0.09 -15.48
N PRO A 5 6.02 -0.99 -14.92
CA PRO A 5 5.75 -1.34 -13.53
C PRO A 5 6.21 -0.21 -12.60
N ILE A 6 5.30 0.23 -11.73
CA ILE A 6 5.53 1.32 -10.79
C ILE A 6 4.85 1.00 -9.46
N PHE A 7 5.40 1.51 -8.36
CA PHE A 7 4.73 1.49 -7.07
C PHE A 7 4.91 2.82 -6.33
N ARG A 8 4.04 3.06 -5.34
CA ARG A 8 4.06 4.22 -4.45
C ARG A 8 3.82 3.78 -3.03
N VAL A 9 4.45 4.50 -2.10
CA VAL A 9 4.20 4.37 -0.67
C VAL A 9 3.41 5.59 -0.23
N HIS A 10 2.49 5.37 0.69
CA HIS A 10 1.42 6.29 1.00
C HIS A 10 1.23 6.31 2.50
N LEU A 11 1.51 7.44 3.15
CA LEU A 11 1.40 7.57 4.60
C LEU A 11 0.09 8.25 4.98
N THR A 12 -0.53 7.78 6.04
CA THR A 12 -1.72 8.39 6.62
C THR A 12 -1.36 9.10 7.93
N ASP A 13 -2.27 9.84 8.54
CA ASP A 13 -2.07 10.24 9.92
C ASP A 13 -2.07 9.01 10.85
N PRO A 14 -1.51 9.09 12.07
CA PRO A 14 -1.55 7.99 13.03
C PRO A 14 -2.96 7.51 13.40
N LEU A 15 -4.00 8.33 13.17
CA LEU A 15 -5.43 7.95 13.26
C LEU A 15 -5.81 7.11 14.50
N GLY A 16 -5.19 7.38 15.65
CA GLY A 16 -5.45 6.65 16.90
C GLY A 16 -4.82 5.25 16.99
N PHE A 17 -3.82 4.97 16.15
CA PHE A 17 -2.95 3.81 16.22
C PHE A 17 -1.62 4.16 16.93
N VAL A 18 -0.84 3.13 17.27
CA VAL A 18 0.46 3.31 17.96
C VAL A 18 1.55 3.85 17.04
N ASP A 19 1.37 3.72 15.73
CA ASP A 19 2.23 4.28 14.68
C ASP A 19 1.37 4.68 13.48
N THR A 20 2.00 5.14 12.40
CA THR A 20 1.37 5.59 11.17
C THR A 20 1.00 4.40 10.26
N PRO A 21 -0.29 4.20 9.94
CA PRO A 21 -0.66 3.28 8.87
C PRO A 21 -0.10 3.75 7.54
N PHE A 22 0.33 2.78 6.73
CA PHE A 22 0.84 3.04 5.40
C PHE A 22 0.20 2.11 4.38
N ILE A 23 0.12 2.61 3.15
CA ILE A 23 -0.40 1.92 1.99
C ILE A 23 0.75 1.79 0.98
N VAL A 24 0.84 0.65 0.30
CA VAL A 24 1.67 0.48 -0.88
C VAL A 24 0.73 0.17 -2.04
N THR A 25 0.79 0.99 -3.09
CA THR A 25 0.04 0.76 -4.34
C THR A 25 1.01 0.44 -5.45
N ALA A 26 0.68 -0.50 -6.33
CA ALA A 26 1.48 -0.79 -7.51
C ALA A 26 0.60 -0.96 -8.75
N ALA A 27 1.14 -0.57 -9.91
CA ALA A 27 0.54 -0.76 -11.21
C ALA A 27 1.54 -1.46 -12.12
N TYR A 28 1.08 -2.44 -12.91
CA TYR A 28 1.93 -3.26 -13.77
C TYR A 28 1.10 -3.94 -14.87
N THR A 29 1.79 -4.40 -15.91
CA THR A 29 1.20 -5.29 -16.92
C THR A 29 1.60 -6.73 -16.65
N THR A 30 0.61 -7.64 -16.67
CA THR A 30 0.86 -9.08 -16.53
C THR A 30 1.51 -9.67 -17.79
N ALA A 31 2.05 -10.89 -17.71
CA ALA A 31 2.57 -11.62 -18.87
C ALA A 31 1.55 -11.83 -20.02
N LYS A 32 0.25 -11.69 -19.75
CA LYS A 32 -0.84 -11.75 -20.75
C LYS A 32 -1.24 -10.37 -21.28
N GLU A 33 -0.39 -9.36 -21.11
CA GLU A 33 -0.62 -7.97 -21.51
C GLU A 33 -1.83 -7.28 -20.85
N MET A 34 -2.32 -7.83 -19.73
CA MET A 34 -3.44 -7.26 -19.00
C MET A 34 -2.97 -6.25 -17.94
N PRO A 35 -3.53 -5.02 -17.90
CA PRO A 35 -3.30 -4.08 -16.81
C PRO A 35 -3.75 -4.66 -15.47
N ARG A 36 -2.96 -4.41 -14.44
CA ARG A 36 -3.33 -4.65 -13.06
C ARG A 36 -2.86 -3.54 -12.15
N ALA A 37 -3.61 -3.39 -11.08
CA ALA A 37 -3.19 -2.64 -9.92
C ALA A 37 -3.28 -3.54 -8.68
N GLU A 38 -2.45 -3.30 -7.68
CA GLU A 38 -2.56 -3.96 -6.38
C GLU A 38 -2.32 -2.95 -5.27
N TRP A 39 -2.92 -3.20 -4.11
CA TRP A 39 -2.68 -2.41 -2.93
C TRP A 39 -2.45 -3.29 -1.70
N PHE A 40 -1.65 -2.76 -0.78
CA PHE A 40 -1.31 -3.35 0.50
C PHE A 40 -1.48 -2.27 1.57
N LEU A 41 -2.35 -2.50 2.54
CA LEU A 41 -2.57 -1.61 3.68
C LEU A 41 -2.00 -2.29 4.93
N VAL A 42 -1.04 -1.63 5.59
CA VAL A 42 -0.51 -2.06 6.88
C VAL A 42 -1.11 -1.17 7.96
N VAL A 43 -1.86 -1.79 8.87
CA VAL A 43 -2.38 -1.14 10.08
C VAL A 43 -1.47 -1.49 11.25
N PRO A 44 -0.91 -0.48 11.96
CA PRO A 44 0.05 -0.70 13.03
C PRO A 44 -0.67 -1.06 14.33
N GLU A 45 -1.20 -2.27 14.41
CA GLU A 45 -1.72 -2.87 15.64
C GLU A 45 -0.93 -4.14 15.99
N GLY A 46 -0.40 -4.22 17.22
CA GLY A 46 0.46 -5.31 17.65
C GLY A 46 1.69 -5.45 16.74
N LYS A 47 1.81 -6.61 16.07
CA LYS A 47 2.90 -6.89 15.11
C LYS A 47 2.64 -6.34 13.69
N GLY A 48 1.54 -5.60 13.50
CA GLY A 48 1.06 -5.13 12.21
C GLY A 48 0.01 -6.06 11.61
N GLN A 49 -1.03 -5.48 11.03
CA GLN A 49 -2.07 -6.19 10.32
C GLN A 49 -2.04 -5.79 8.84
N LEU A 50 -1.85 -6.78 7.95
CA LEU A 50 -1.81 -6.57 6.51
C LEU A 50 -3.18 -6.88 5.88
N PHE A 51 -3.67 -5.93 5.08
CA PHE A 51 -4.73 -6.14 4.10
C PHE A 51 -4.18 -5.97 2.70
N SER A 52 -4.69 -6.75 1.75
CA SER A 52 -4.19 -6.68 0.37
C SER A 52 -5.26 -7.09 -0.62
N GLN A 53 -5.26 -6.47 -1.80
CA GLN A 53 -6.11 -6.88 -2.92
C GLN A 53 -5.43 -6.56 -4.25
N ARG A 54 -5.71 -7.40 -5.26
CA ARG A 54 -5.36 -7.15 -6.65
C ARG A 54 -6.61 -6.74 -7.42
N ASN A 55 -6.51 -5.62 -8.11
CA ASN A 55 -7.57 -5.07 -8.95
C ASN A 55 -7.26 -5.42 -10.41
N LYS A 56 -8.25 -6.00 -11.08
CA LYS A 56 -8.23 -6.20 -12.53
C LYS A 56 -9.05 -5.10 -13.14
N LEU A 57 -8.47 -4.41 -14.11
CA LEU A 57 -9.22 -3.45 -14.89
C LEU A 57 -9.80 -4.15 -16.13
N ASP A 58 -11.12 -4.15 -16.27
CA ASP A 58 -11.77 -4.62 -17.49
C ASP A 58 -11.82 -3.51 -18.53
N LEU A 59 -10.88 -3.56 -19.48
CA LEU A 59 -10.79 -2.60 -20.59
C LEU A 59 -12.05 -2.61 -21.47
N ARG A 60 -12.88 -3.67 -21.42
CA ARG A 60 -14.13 -3.75 -22.19
C ARG A 60 -15.24 -2.89 -21.59
N THR A 61 -15.13 -2.51 -20.32
CA THR A 61 -16.13 -1.69 -19.63
C THR A 61 -16.07 -0.22 -20.05
N PHE A 62 -14.99 0.22 -20.71
CA PHE A 62 -14.79 1.60 -21.17
C PHE A 62 -14.61 1.67 -22.69
N PRO A 63 -15.67 1.35 -23.48
CA PRO A 63 -15.58 1.25 -24.93
C PRO A 63 -15.40 2.59 -25.64
N GLU A 64 -15.78 3.71 -24.99
CA GLU A 64 -15.57 5.06 -25.50
C GLU A 64 -14.31 5.63 -24.85
N GLY A 65 -13.23 5.78 -25.62
CA GLY A 65 -11.89 6.21 -25.17
C GLY A 65 -11.78 7.63 -24.58
N ARG A 66 -12.74 8.06 -23.77
CA ARG A 66 -12.76 9.33 -23.03
C ARG A 66 -11.86 9.30 -21.79
N VAL A 67 -11.50 8.12 -21.31
CA VAL A 67 -10.59 7.94 -20.17
C VAL A 67 -9.27 7.40 -20.69
N ARG A 68 -8.19 8.15 -20.46
CA ARG A 68 -6.83 7.67 -20.70
C ARG A 68 -6.52 6.64 -19.61
N PHE A 69 -6.40 5.38 -20.01
CA PHE A 69 -5.93 4.32 -19.11
C PHE A 69 -4.41 4.39 -19.03
N ASP A 70 -3.89 5.06 -18.02
CA ASP A 70 -2.48 5.11 -17.67
C ASP A 70 -2.20 4.51 -16.29
N GLU A 71 -0.92 4.39 -15.94
CA GLU A 71 -0.44 3.88 -14.67
C GLU A 71 -0.99 4.67 -13.49
N GLU A 72 -1.16 5.98 -13.65
CA GLU A 72 -1.66 6.89 -12.62
C GLU A 72 -3.09 6.55 -12.23
N LEU A 73 -3.97 6.38 -13.21
CA LEU A 73 -5.35 5.97 -12.97
C LEU A 73 -5.43 4.64 -12.20
N LEU A 74 -4.57 3.69 -12.52
CA LEU A 74 -4.51 2.39 -11.84
C LEU A 74 -4.04 2.52 -10.39
N LEU A 75 -3.03 3.37 -10.14
CA LEU A 75 -2.52 3.65 -8.81
C LEU A 75 -3.57 4.37 -7.95
N ASP A 76 -4.29 5.32 -8.52
CA ASP A 76 -5.33 6.09 -7.82
C ASP A 76 -6.52 5.20 -7.44
N GLU A 77 -6.99 4.33 -8.35
CA GLU A 77 -8.05 3.36 -8.03
C GLU A 77 -7.60 2.40 -6.93
N ALA A 78 -6.35 1.89 -6.99
CA ALA A 78 -5.82 1.04 -5.94
C ALA A 78 -5.73 1.76 -4.59
N LEU A 79 -5.35 3.04 -4.61
CA LEU A 79 -5.27 3.89 -3.41
C LEU A 79 -6.66 4.11 -2.80
N ASP A 80 -7.66 4.39 -3.62
CA ASP A 80 -9.03 4.63 -3.15
C ASP A 80 -9.65 3.38 -2.53
N GLN A 81 -9.44 2.20 -3.13
CA GLN A 81 -9.85 0.93 -2.53
C GLN A 81 -9.15 0.68 -1.17
N ALA A 82 -7.86 0.99 -1.06
CA ALA A 82 -7.12 0.88 0.21
C ALA A 82 -7.64 1.87 1.26
N ARG A 83 -7.96 3.11 0.87
CA ARG A 83 -8.57 4.13 1.75
C ARG A 83 -9.93 3.69 2.25
N LEU A 84 -10.77 3.13 1.38
CA LEU A 84 -12.06 2.56 1.77
C LEU A 84 -11.88 1.42 2.78
N ARG A 85 -10.89 0.54 2.56
CA ARG A 85 -10.59 -0.54 3.51
C ARG A 85 -10.17 0.01 4.88
N LEU A 86 -9.31 1.02 4.91
CA LEU A 86 -8.86 1.67 6.15
C LEU A 86 -10.01 2.36 6.88
N ARG A 87 -10.87 3.10 6.17
CA ARG A 87 -12.08 3.72 6.75
C ARG A 87 -12.98 2.69 7.40
N ARG A 88 -13.25 1.60 6.68
CA ARG A 88 -14.04 0.48 7.20
C ARG A 88 -13.39 -0.14 8.44
N TYR A 89 -12.07 -0.30 8.43
CA TYR A 89 -11.35 -0.79 9.61
C TYR A 89 -11.52 0.13 10.82
N ILE A 90 -11.37 1.44 10.65
CA ILE A 90 -11.56 2.43 11.72
C ILE A 90 -13.00 2.38 12.25
N GLN A 91 -14.01 2.27 11.37
CA GLN A 91 -15.41 2.10 11.78
C GLN A 91 -15.64 0.84 12.61
N GLU A 92 -15.06 -0.29 12.17
CA GLU A 92 -15.22 -1.59 12.84
C GLU A 92 -14.45 -1.69 14.17
N LYS A 93 -13.32 -0.99 14.33
CA LYS A 93 -12.38 -1.18 15.45
C LYS A 93 -12.23 -0.01 16.40
N LYS A 94 -12.60 1.21 16.00
CA LYS A 94 -12.43 2.43 16.81
C LYS A 94 -13.77 3.05 17.25
N GLU A 95 -14.89 2.39 16.98
CA GLU A 95 -16.26 2.68 17.45
C GLU A 95 -16.50 4.17 17.77
N LYS A 96 -16.46 4.56 19.04
CA LYS A 96 -16.76 5.91 19.54
C LYS A 96 -15.84 7.01 19.01
N LEU A 97 -14.59 6.68 18.69
CA LEU A 97 -13.61 7.61 18.12
C LEU A 97 -13.69 7.68 16.58
N SER A 98 -14.39 6.73 15.94
CA SER A 98 -14.47 6.63 14.49
C SER A 98 -14.87 7.94 13.80
N PRO A 99 -15.92 8.68 14.21
CA PRO A 99 -16.31 9.91 13.54
C PRO A 99 -15.20 10.98 13.53
N LEU A 100 -14.46 11.11 14.64
CA LEU A 100 -13.36 12.06 14.78
C LEU A 100 -12.13 11.66 13.96
N LEU A 101 -11.81 10.36 13.94
CA LEU A 101 -10.68 9.82 13.18
C LEU A 101 -10.93 9.89 11.67
N LEU A 102 -12.17 9.61 11.24
CA LEU A 102 -12.57 9.76 9.84
C LEU A 102 -12.55 11.22 9.38
N ALA A 103 -12.94 12.16 10.25
CA ALA A 103 -12.86 13.59 9.95
C ALA A 103 -11.40 14.11 9.84
N LYS A 104 -10.45 13.45 10.51
CA LYS A 104 -9.01 13.74 10.44
C LYS A 104 -8.27 13.04 9.31
N GLN A 105 -8.92 12.12 8.59
CA GLN A 105 -8.28 11.40 7.49
C GLN A 105 -8.19 12.31 6.27
N THR A 106 -7.32 13.32 6.36
CA THR A 106 -7.38 14.46 5.44
C THR A 106 -6.51 14.26 4.22
N GLU A 107 -5.42 13.49 4.27
CA GLU A 107 -4.62 13.23 3.08
C GLU A 107 -3.73 12.00 3.27
N VAL A 108 -3.61 11.24 2.20
CA VAL A 108 -2.59 10.19 2.12
C VAL A 108 -1.44 10.79 1.33
N GLN A 109 -0.29 10.99 1.97
CA GLN A 109 0.85 11.64 1.34
C GLN A 109 1.72 10.61 0.64
N ALA A 110 2.05 10.88 -0.63
CA ALA A 110 3.05 10.11 -1.34
C ALA A 110 4.39 10.23 -0.61
N SER A 111 4.92 9.09 -0.17
CA SER A 111 6.21 8.96 0.46
C SER A 111 7.14 8.19 -0.46
N ASP A 112 8.43 8.47 -0.30
CA ASP A 112 9.49 7.68 -0.88
C ASP A 112 9.54 6.27 -0.25
N HIS A 113 10.06 5.29 -1.00
CA HIS A 113 10.29 3.91 -0.55
C HIS A 113 11.23 3.84 0.66
N ASN A 114 11.96 4.92 0.96
CA ASN A 114 12.70 5.14 2.20
C ASN A 114 11.86 4.90 3.46
N HIS A 115 10.53 5.04 3.42
CA HIS A 115 9.69 4.64 4.56
C HIS A 115 9.75 3.13 4.81
N LEU A 116 9.70 2.30 3.76
CA LEU A 116 9.80 0.84 3.88
C LEU A 116 11.15 0.41 4.46
N VAL A 117 12.23 1.12 4.08
CA VAL A 117 13.56 0.94 4.67
C VAL A 117 13.54 1.22 6.17
N LYS A 118 12.94 2.34 6.59
CA LYS A 118 12.83 2.70 8.02
C LYS A 118 12.04 1.67 8.81
N VAL A 119 10.91 1.20 8.25
CA VAL A 119 10.08 0.15 8.85
C VAL A 119 10.90 -1.12 9.06
N TRP A 120 11.62 -1.58 8.03
CA TRP A 120 12.49 -2.75 8.10
C TRP A 120 13.63 -2.58 9.12
N MET A 121 14.40 -1.51 9.01
CA MET A 121 15.57 -1.28 9.86
C MET A 121 15.19 -1.19 11.34
N ARG A 122 14.01 -0.68 11.69
CA ARG A 122 13.52 -0.60 13.08
C ARG A 122 12.96 -1.92 13.60
N GLY A 123 12.92 -2.97 12.79
CA GLY A 123 12.26 -4.22 13.16
C GLY A 123 10.73 -4.11 13.26
N SER A 124 10.15 -2.98 12.82
CA SER A 124 8.72 -2.72 12.92
C SER A 124 8.01 -3.37 11.74
N TYR A 125 6.93 -4.12 12.01
CA TYR A 125 6.05 -4.66 10.96
C TYR A 125 6.77 -5.48 9.86
N CYS A 126 7.96 -6.05 10.14
CA CYS A 126 8.78 -6.78 9.17
C CYS A 126 8.05 -7.99 8.55
N GLY A 127 7.16 -8.62 9.33
CA GLY A 127 6.31 -9.70 8.83
C GLY A 127 5.38 -9.22 7.71
N CYS A 128 4.83 -8.01 7.83
CA CYS A 128 4.01 -7.41 6.77
C CYS A 128 4.85 -7.13 5.51
N LEU A 129 6.07 -6.61 5.63
CA LEU A 129 6.95 -6.39 4.47
C LEU A 129 7.30 -7.70 3.75
N SER A 130 7.59 -8.75 4.52
CA SER A 130 7.82 -10.10 3.98
C SER A 130 6.58 -10.64 3.24
N GLU A 131 5.39 -10.42 3.80
CA GLU A 131 4.13 -10.86 3.21
C GLU A 131 3.76 -10.06 1.95
N ILE A 132 4.02 -8.74 1.93
CA ILE A 132 3.87 -7.91 0.72
C ILE A 132 4.76 -8.44 -0.39
N ARG A 133 6.04 -8.73 -0.11
CA ARG A 133 6.95 -9.32 -1.10
C ARG A 133 6.44 -10.64 -1.64
N ALA A 134 5.91 -11.51 -0.78
CA ALA A 134 5.40 -12.82 -1.19
C ALA A 134 4.10 -12.72 -2.00
N LYS A 135 3.30 -11.68 -1.78
CA LYS A 135 1.99 -11.47 -2.43
C LYS A 135 2.03 -10.54 -3.63
N SER A 136 3.04 -9.69 -3.77
CA SER A 136 3.12 -8.76 -4.90
C SER A 136 3.34 -9.50 -6.22
N GLU A 137 2.71 -9.01 -7.28
CA GLU A 137 3.01 -9.42 -8.66
C GLU A 137 3.77 -8.31 -9.43
N CYS A 138 4.01 -7.15 -8.81
CA CYS A 138 4.72 -6.03 -9.42
C CYS A 138 6.25 -6.22 -9.28
N PRO A 139 7.01 -6.40 -10.37
CA PRO A 139 8.45 -6.69 -10.30
C PRO A 139 9.25 -5.62 -9.55
N VAL A 140 8.97 -4.34 -9.81
CA VAL A 140 9.71 -3.21 -9.21
C VAL A 140 9.50 -3.14 -7.70
N LEU A 141 8.30 -3.47 -7.21
CA LEU A 141 8.02 -3.58 -5.77
C LEU A 141 8.74 -4.77 -5.15
N ILE A 142 8.71 -5.93 -5.82
CA ILE A 142 9.39 -7.15 -5.36
C ILE A 142 10.90 -6.91 -5.25
N ASP A 143 11.54 -6.38 -6.28
CA ASP A 143 12.98 -6.12 -6.32
C ASP A 143 13.40 -5.14 -5.23
N THR A 144 12.60 -4.08 -5.02
CA THR A 144 12.83 -3.14 -3.92
C THR A 144 12.76 -3.84 -2.58
N LEU A 145 11.75 -4.68 -2.34
CA LEU A 145 11.63 -5.42 -1.08
C LEU A 145 12.72 -6.49 -0.91
N VAL A 146 13.22 -7.10 -1.99
CA VAL A 146 14.37 -8.00 -1.95
C VAL A 146 15.60 -7.25 -1.44
N TRP A 147 15.87 -6.08 -2.00
CA TRP A 147 16.97 -5.22 -1.57
C TRP A 147 16.82 -4.78 -0.11
N ILE A 148 15.63 -4.32 0.30
CA ILE A 148 15.34 -3.92 1.68
C ILE A 148 15.59 -5.08 2.65
N HIS A 149 15.14 -6.29 2.33
CA HIS A 149 15.37 -7.47 3.19
C HIS A 149 16.86 -7.84 3.35
N GLY A 150 17.73 -7.38 2.45
CA GLY A 150 19.18 -7.54 2.58
C GLY A 150 19.84 -6.54 3.53
N LEU A 151 19.13 -5.50 3.97
CA LEU A 151 19.65 -4.49 4.89
C LEU A 151 19.68 -5.01 6.34
N PRO A 152 20.65 -4.58 7.15
CA PRO A 152 20.69 -4.93 8.57
C PRO A 152 19.50 -4.31 9.32
N MET A 153 18.98 -5.05 10.30
CA MET A 153 18.05 -4.49 11.29
C MET A 153 18.86 -3.89 12.44
N LEU A 154 18.44 -2.72 12.92
CA LEU A 154 18.98 -2.09 14.12
C LEU A 154 18.65 -2.98 15.32
N ALA A 155 19.66 -3.28 16.14
CA ALA A 155 19.45 -4.05 17.35
C ALA A 155 18.53 -3.26 18.30
N VAL A 156 17.60 -3.95 18.95
CA VAL A 156 16.62 -3.37 19.89
C VAL A 156 17.30 -2.68 21.11
N GLY A 157 18.63 -2.76 21.25
CA GLY A 157 19.41 -2.13 22.31
C GLY A 157 20.02 -0.75 21.99
N ASP A 158 19.88 -0.23 20.76
CA ASP A 158 20.50 1.04 20.33
C ASP A 158 19.48 2.21 20.20
N LEU A 159 18.30 2.11 20.82
CA LEU A 159 17.26 3.15 20.86
C LEU A 159 16.81 3.45 22.30
#